data_AF-A0A9W4RIW2-F1
#
_entry.id   AF-A0A9W4RIW2-F1
#
_cell.length_a   1.000
_cell.length_b   1.000
_cell.length_c   1.000
_cell.angle_alpha   90.00
_cell.angle_beta   90.00
_cell.angle_gamma   90.00
#
_symmetry.space_group_name_H-M   'P 1'
#
loop_
_entity.id
_entity.type
_entity.pdbx_description
1 polymer ?
#
loop_
_entity_poly.entity_id
_entity_poly.type
_entity_poly.pdbx_seq_one_letter_code
_entity_poly.pdbx_strand_id
1 'polypeptide(L)'
;MHLTAPVNWDITGDNIERLMFHHVHNCTVPDFGASTPLAKLWSNYILPLGYYSDSVKHAVIALGSAHRAFLENPFYETQATESSLELSDVSTRHYRKAVSEAIQIMADPSPVNIRITLISCLVFVCYEIIRGQYDKAVQHLRSGAKVLDSLHQAALAYRRNPASLSAYDKCLAETVENHFIQLCDIAGMFSCMGMDASMLIEEDVVPDLSFFVQDEEKDQTRPFTSVAEARYQLHLVEVMFSEAFDESWVSCSEGSTCRSCPSPPENGKDSPGSTTSRSSTKQAEWDLADKHFKEWCVRFDAFQEGLPERIDPADREELKALDFSRKSWEIFNSHDTPCDMKHSDMGVLNELVDMAEDIILGKTQGTRPTFSLAADVVPSLSYICAFCENDDLERRCIDALRRMKRREGMWDSQEMANLYDFILQAKSDNTWKDEYNWESLPNLARRMNNLSLSSSNREGSPTPSSMLSLL
;
A
#
# COMPACT_ATOMS: atom_id res chain seq x y z
N MET A 1 -0.15 28.59 6.66
CA MET A 1 0.32 28.40 8.05
C MET A 1 1.75 27.90 7.99
N HIS A 2 2.74 28.68 8.41
CA HIS A 2 4.10 28.17 8.58
C HIS A 2 4.10 27.28 9.83
N LEU A 3 4.17 25.96 9.62
CA LEU A 3 4.20 24.97 10.68
C LEU A 3 5.64 24.88 11.19
N THR A 4 5.98 25.63 12.24
CA THR A 4 7.25 25.44 12.96
C THR A 4 7.03 24.47 14.12
N ALA A 5 7.76 23.35 14.13
CA ALA A 5 7.72 22.41 15.25
C ALA A 5 8.13 23.11 16.56
N PRO A 6 7.37 22.96 17.66
CA PRO A 6 7.75 23.56 18.93
C PRO A 6 9.05 22.93 19.45
N VAL A 7 9.94 23.78 20.00
CA VAL A 7 11.29 23.43 20.48
C VAL A 7 11.26 22.34 21.56
N ASN A 8 10.14 22.21 22.27
CA ASN A 8 9.80 21.07 23.10
C ASN A 8 8.60 20.38 22.47
N TRP A 9 8.70 19.08 22.15
CA TRP A 9 7.58 18.28 21.61
C TRP A 9 6.42 18.08 22.61
N ASP A 10 6.26 18.95 23.63
CA ASP A 10 5.23 18.83 24.67
C ASP A 10 3.86 19.18 24.08
N ILE A 11 3.03 18.15 23.86
CA ILE A 11 1.64 18.30 23.42
C ILE A 11 0.72 18.44 24.64
N THR A 12 -0.35 19.23 24.51
CA THR A 12 -1.34 19.34 25.59
C THR A 12 -2.02 17.99 25.83
N GLY A 13 -2.18 17.60 27.09
CA GLY A 13 -2.84 16.34 27.43
C GLY A 13 -2.36 15.68 28.70
N ASP A 14 -2.95 14.54 29.02
CA ASP A 14 -2.48 13.64 30.06
C ASP A 14 -1.16 12.94 29.67
N ASN A 15 -0.59 12.17 30.60
CA ASN A 15 0.71 11.53 30.39
C ASN A 15 0.67 10.47 29.26
N ILE A 16 -0.46 9.78 29.09
CA ILE A 16 -0.61 8.76 28.04
C ILE A 16 -0.70 9.45 26.68
N GLU A 17 -1.50 10.51 26.55
CA GLU A 17 -1.62 11.29 25.32
C GLU A 17 -0.24 11.77 24.83
N ARG A 18 0.58 12.34 25.73
CA ARG A 18 1.94 12.80 25.40
C ARG A 18 2.86 11.65 24.98
N LEU A 19 2.83 10.56 25.74
CA LEU A 19 3.66 9.39 25.47
C LEU A 19 3.35 8.77 24.11
N MET A 20 2.06 8.64 23.77
CA MET A 20 1.64 8.05 22.49
C MET A 20 1.93 8.97 21.30
N PHE A 21 1.79 10.28 21.48
CA PHE A 21 2.22 11.24 20.45
C PHE A 21 3.74 11.15 20.19
N HIS A 22 4.55 11.06 21.25
CA HIS A 22 6.01 10.87 21.12
C HIS A 22 6.37 9.51 20.53
N HIS A 23 5.60 8.47 20.86
CA HIS A 23 5.77 7.13 20.27
C HIS A 23 5.62 7.16 18.75
N VAL A 24 4.70 7.98 18.21
CA VAL A 24 4.58 8.12 16.75
C VAL A 24 5.85 8.69 16.14
N HIS A 25 6.39 9.77 16.69
CA HIS A 25 7.61 10.40 16.19
C HIS A 25 8.84 9.48 16.29
N ASN A 26 9.02 8.81 17.43
CA ASN A 26 10.27 8.09 17.73
C ASN A 26 10.25 6.61 17.32
N CYS A 27 9.06 6.03 17.07
CA CYS A 27 8.93 4.61 16.79
C CYS A 27 8.07 4.36 15.55
N THR A 28 6.84 4.87 15.51
CA THR A 28 5.91 4.57 14.39
C THR A 28 6.42 5.09 13.04
N VAL A 29 6.82 6.36 12.95
CA VAL A 29 7.30 6.96 11.70
C VAL A 29 8.61 6.33 11.21
N PRO A 30 9.61 6.06 12.08
CA PRO A 30 10.78 5.28 11.68
C PRO A 30 10.43 3.88 11.17
N ASP A 31 9.51 3.16 11.83
CA ASP A 31 9.07 1.85 11.39
C ASP A 31 8.34 1.94 10.03
N PHE A 32 7.66 3.05 9.70
CA PHE A 32 7.02 3.23 8.38
C PHE A 32 7.99 3.31 7.18
N GLY A 33 9.29 3.53 7.42
CA GLY A 33 10.33 3.63 6.40
C GLY A 33 10.96 5.03 6.37
N ALA A 34 12.14 5.18 6.99
CA ALA A 34 12.77 6.48 7.24
C ALA A 34 13.35 7.20 6.00
N SER A 35 13.70 6.46 4.95
CA SER A 35 14.26 7.02 3.70
C SER A 35 13.22 7.29 2.62
N THR A 36 11.93 7.09 2.94
CA THR A 36 10.84 7.26 1.96
C THR A 36 10.34 8.71 1.91
N PRO A 37 9.81 9.17 0.76
CA PRO A 37 9.07 10.44 0.69
C PRO A 37 7.94 10.53 1.73
N LEU A 38 7.36 9.39 2.12
CA LEU A 38 6.32 9.29 3.14
C LEU A 38 6.81 9.83 4.49
N ALA A 39 8.06 9.54 4.90
CA ALA A 39 8.63 10.03 6.15
C ALA A 39 8.72 11.56 6.22
N LYS A 40 8.90 12.24 5.08
CA LYS A 40 8.88 13.71 5.00
C LYS A 40 7.49 14.27 5.26
N LEU A 41 6.41 13.59 4.85
CA LEU A 41 5.06 14.07 5.12
C LEU A 41 4.77 14.10 6.63
N TRP A 42 5.22 13.06 7.35
CA TRP A 42 5.05 12.95 8.79
C TRP A 42 5.77 14.06 9.55
N SER A 43 7.04 14.31 9.23
CA SER A 43 7.85 15.31 9.91
C SER A 43 7.49 16.74 9.50
N ASN A 44 7.17 17.00 8.24
CA ASN A 44 6.90 18.35 7.73
C ASN A 44 5.45 18.82 7.93
N TYR A 45 4.48 17.90 7.97
CA TYR A 45 3.06 18.27 7.99
C TYR A 45 2.25 17.61 9.10
N ILE A 46 2.24 16.27 9.19
CA ILE A 46 1.32 15.56 10.08
C ILE A 46 1.61 15.88 11.56
N LEU A 47 2.85 15.66 12.00
CA LEU A 47 3.23 15.89 13.39
C LEU A 47 3.11 17.38 13.78
N PRO A 48 3.58 18.34 12.97
CA PRO A 48 3.33 19.75 13.26
C PRO A 48 1.85 20.12 13.36
N LEU A 49 0.97 19.58 12.49
CA LEU A 49 -0.47 19.83 12.56
C LEU A 49 -1.13 19.24 13.81
N GLY A 50 -0.57 18.18 14.38
CA GLY A 50 -1.00 17.64 15.66
C GLY A 50 -0.94 18.64 16.82
N TYR A 51 -0.17 19.73 16.71
CA TYR A 51 -0.16 20.80 17.72
C TYR A 51 -1.30 21.83 17.56
N TYR A 52 -1.93 21.88 16.38
CA TYR A 52 -2.86 22.95 16.01
C TYR A 52 -4.26 22.45 15.68
N SER A 53 -4.42 21.16 15.38
CA SER A 53 -5.71 20.54 15.07
C SER A 53 -5.99 19.39 16.04
N ASP A 54 -7.11 19.48 16.77
CA ASP A 54 -7.53 18.43 17.69
C ASP A 54 -7.88 17.13 16.96
N SER A 55 -8.38 17.20 15.72
CA SER A 55 -8.60 16.03 14.87
C SER A 55 -7.28 15.29 14.63
N VAL A 56 -6.25 15.99 14.14
CA VAL A 56 -4.94 15.40 13.82
C VAL A 56 -4.26 14.92 15.11
N LYS A 57 -4.31 15.71 16.18
CA LYS A 57 -3.78 15.34 17.50
C LYS A 57 -4.34 13.99 17.96
N HIS A 58 -5.66 13.86 17.97
CA HIS A 58 -6.31 12.63 18.42
C HIS A 58 -6.04 11.47 17.46
N ALA A 59 -5.96 11.72 16.15
CA ALA A 59 -5.59 10.70 15.16
C ALA A 59 -4.18 10.14 15.42
N VAL A 60 -3.21 11.03 15.66
CA VAL A 60 -1.81 10.66 15.96
C VAL A 60 -1.70 9.89 17.27
N ILE A 61 -2.40 10.33 18.33
CA ILE A 61 -2.43 9.60 19.61
C ILE A 61 -3.02 8.20 19.42
N ALA A 62 -4.13 8.10 18.69
CA ALA A 62 -4.76 6.81 18.39
C ALA A 62 -3.81 5.88 17.63
N LEU A 63 -3.10 6.41 16.61
CA LEU A 63 -2.10 5.67 15.85
C LEU A 63 -0.95 5.19 16.73
N GLY A 64 -0.43 6.03 17.62
CA GLY A 64 0.64 5.66 18.56
C GLY A 64 0.22 4.53 19.49
N SER A 65 -0.99 4.60 20.03
CA SER A 65 -1.55 3.54 20.87
C SER A 65 -1.77 2.23 20.10
N ALA A 66 -2.34 2.31 18.89
CA ALA A 66 -2.55 1.14 18.03
C ALA A 66 -1.22 0.48 17.63
N HIS A 67 -0.23 1.29 17.24
CA HIS A 67 1.11 0.79 16.88
C HIS A 67 1.79 0.10 18.06
N ARG A 68 1.73 0.70 19.24
CA ARG A 68 2.31 0.09 20.44
C ARG A 68 1.61 -1.23 20.81
N ALA A 69 0.29 -1.29 20.70
CA ALA A 69 -0.47 -2.53 20.90
C ALA A 69 -0.08 -3.61 19.86
N PHE A 70 0.13 -3.22 18.59
CA PHE A 70 0.60 -4.11 17.53
C PHE A 70 2.00 -4.67 17.81
N LEU A 71 2.92 -3.85 18.34
CA LEU A 71 4.25 -4.33 18.72
C LEU A 71 4.20 -5.35 19.88
N GLU A 72 3.20 -5.27 20.76
CA GLU A 72 2.98 -6.22 21.86
C GLU A 72 2.27 -7.50 21.41
N ASN A 73 1.32 -7.39 20.47
CA ASN A 73 0.55 -8.51 19.93
C ASN A 73 0.23 -8.29 18.43
N PRO A 74 1.15 -8.62 17.52
CA PRO A 74 1.05 -8.30 16.09
C PRO A 74 -0.05 -9.02 15.32
N PHE A 75 -0.27 -10.28 15.68
CA PHE A 75 -1.06 -11.24 14.89
C PHE A 75 -2.31 -11.70 15.64
N TYR A 76 -2.59 -11.09 16.80
CA TYR A 76 -3.70 -11.48 17.68
C TYR A 76 -3.67 -12.96 18.11
N GLU A 77 -2.52 -13.64 17.98
CA GLU A 77 -2.35 -15.09 18.19
C GLU A 77 -2.33 -15.48 19.68
N THR A 78 -1.93 -14.56 20.56
CA THR A 78 -1.85 -14.80 22.02
C THR A 78 -2.97 -14.06 22.74
N GLN A 79 -3.42 -14.57 23.90
CA GLN A 79 -4.30 -13.81 24.79
C GLN A 79 -3.71 -12.41 25.02
N ALA A 80 -4.46 -11.39 24.63
CA ALA A 80 -4.02 -10.01 24.74
C ALA A 80 -3.65 -9.71 26.19
N THR A 81 -2.46 -9.10 26.38
CA THR A 81 -2.04 -8.62 27.69
C THR A 81 -3.00 -7.52 28.17
N GLU A 82 -3.10 -7.33 29.48
CA GLU A 82 -3.89 -6.22 30.05
C GLU A 82 -3.46 -4.86 29.49
N SER A 83 -2.14 -4.65 29.36
CA SER A 83 -1.52 -3.49 28.69
C SER A 83 -2.01 -3.29 27.25
N SER A 84 -2.03 -4.35 26.44
CA SER A 84 -2.49 -4.29 25.04
C SER A 84 -3.98 -3.94 24.95
N LEU A 85 -4.81 -4.44 25.88
CA LEU A 85 -6.23 -4.11 25.96
C LEU A 85 -6.46 -2.64 26.36
N GLU A 86 -5.71 -2.13 27.35
CA GLU A 86 -5.76 -0.72 27.75
C GLU A 86 -5.35 0.20 26.60
N LEU A 87 -4.25 -0.11 25.90
CA LEU A 87 -3.81 0.64 24.72
C LEU A 87 -4.86 0.59 23.60
N SER A 88 -5.53 -0.53 23.41
CA SER A 88 -6.61 -0.69 22.43
C SER A 88 -7.83 0.18 22.76
N ASP A 89 -8.19 0.34 24.04
CA ASP A 89 -9.27 1.24 24.46
C ASP A 89 -8.89 2.71 24.26
N VAL A 90 -7.68 3.10 24.67
CA VAL A 90 -7.13 4.46 24.45
C VAL A 90 -7.13 4.78 22.95
N SER A 91 -6.59 3.88 22.15
CA SER A 91 -6.58 3.91 20.68
C SER A 91 -7.98 4.21 20.12
N THR A 92 -8.96 3.38 20.49
CA THR A 92 -10.33 3.48 19.97
C THR A 92 -11.01 4.78 20.42
N ARG A 93 -10.81 5.21 21.66
CA ARG A 93 -11.38 6.45 22.21
C ARG A 93 -10.86 7.68 21.48
N HIS A 94 -9.55 7.75 21.25
CA HIS A 94 -8.95 8.87 20.51
C HIS A 94 -9.32 8.87 19.04
N TYR A 95 -9.38 7.69 18.41
CA TYR A 95 -9.83 7.59 17.02
C TYR A 95 -11.25 8.15 16.83
N ARG A 96 -12.20 7.79 17.70
CA ARG A 96 -13.58 8.32 17.65
C ARG A 96 -13.63 9.84 17.82
N LYS A 97 -12.82 10.40 18.72
CA LYS A 97 -12.71 11.86 18.86
C LYS A 97 -12.19 12.49 17.59
N ALA A 98 -11.12 11.94 17.02
CA ALA A 98 -10.50 12.44 15.80
C ALA A 98 -11.47 12.47 14.61
N VAL A 99 -12.25 11.39 14.44
CA VAL A 99 -13.29 11.29 13.40
C VAL A 99 -14.40 12.31 13.65
N SER A 100 -14.87 12.45 14.90
CA SER A 100 -15.88 13.45 15.25
C SER A 100 -15.43 14.87 14.90
N GLU A 101 -14.20 15.23 15.27
CA GLU A 101 -13.61 16.54 14.94
C GLU A 101 -13.43 16.72 13.43
N ALA A 102 -12.98 15.68 12.71
CA ALA A 102 -12.82 15.72 11.26
C ALA A 102 -14.15 16.02 10.55
N ILE A 103 -15.24 15.38 10.98
CA ILE A 103 -16.59 15.61 10.43
C ILE A 103 -17.03 17.06 10.63
N GLN A 104 -16.72 17.69 11.78
CA GLN A 104 -17.04 19.10 11.99
C GLN A 104 -16.20 20.03 11.11
N ILE A 105 -14.91 19.73 10.94
CA ILE A 105 -13.97 20.51 10.11
C ILE A 105 -14.40 20.49 8.64
N MET A 106 -14.92 19.36 8.14
CA MET A 106 -15.38 19.21 6.76
C MET A 106 -16.57 20.12 6.38
N ALA A 107 -17.28 20.68 7.35
CA ALA A 107 -18.42 21.58 7.10
C ALA A 107 -17.98 22.95 6.53
N ASP A 108 -16.74 23.38 6.79
CA ASP A 108 -16.17 24.62 6.27
C ASP A 108 -15.04 24.31 5.28
N PRO A 109 -15.21 24.58 3.97
CA PRO A 109 -14.24 24.25 2.92
C PRO A 109 -13.08 25.25 2.85
N SER A 110 -12.63 25.80 3.98
CA SER A 110 -11.48 26.68 3.98
C SER A 110 -10.20 25.91 3.60
N PRO A 111 -9.21 26.57 2.96
CA PRO A 111 -7.96 25.89 2.56
C PRO A 111 -7.18 25.22 3.69
N VAL A 112 -7.39 25.66 4.93
CA VAL A 112 -6.81 25.01 6.12
C VAL A 112 -7.57 23.72 6.44
N ASN A 113 -8.89 23.77 6.49
CA ASN A 113 -9.73 22.64 6.85
C ASN A 113 -9.65 21.51 5.82
N ILE A 114 -9.62 21.82 4.52
CA ILE A 114 -9.43 20.81 3.46
C ILE A 114 -8.14 20.01 3.67
N ARG A 115 -7.04 20.72 3.96
CA ARG A 115 -5.74 20.07 4.22
C ARG A 115 -5.74 19.26 5.50
N ILE A 116 -6.41 19.75 6.56
CA ILE A 116 -6.60 18.97 7.79
C ILE A 116 -7.41 17.71 7.51
N THR A 117 -8.50 17.79 6.75
CA THR A 117 -9.32 16.63 6.36
C THR A 117 -8.49 15.59 5.63
N LEU A 118 -7.72 15.99 4.60
CA LEU A 118 -6.86 15.07 3.85
C LEU A 118 -5.81 14.40 4.73
N ILE A 119 -5.18 15.15 5.63
CA ILE A 119 -4.18 14.62 6.56
C ILE A 119 -4.82 13.69 7.60
N SER A 120 -5.99 14.05 8.15
CA SER A 120 -6.74 13.16 9.04
C SER A 120 -7.09 11.85 8.33
N CYS A 121 -7.54 11.89 7.08
CA CYS A 121 -7.77 10.68 6.27
C CYS A 121 -6.50 9.82 6.19
N LEU A 122 -5.34 10.37 5.83
CA LEU A 122 -4.08 9.59 5.77
C LEU A 122 -3.73 8.92 7.10
N VAL A 123 -3.87 9.63 8.22
CA VAL A 123 -3.62 9.07 9.56
C VAL A 123 -4.64 7.99 9.90
N PHE A 124 -5.91 8.16 9.51
CA PHE A 124 -6.94 7.13 9.69
C PHE A 124 -6.68 5.89 8.86
N VAL A 125 -6.20 6.02 7.62
CA VAL A 125 -5.79 4.87 6.82
C VAL A 125 -4.70 4.09 7.56
N CYS A 126 -3.63 4.77 8.02
CA CYS A 126 -2.55 4.13 8.76
C CYS A 126 -3.06 3.43 10.04
N TYR A 127 -3.97 4.09 10.76
CA TYR A 127 -4.59 3.53 11.97
C TYR A 127 -5.37 2.24 11.68
N GLU A 128 -6.23 2.25 10.66
CA GLU A 128 -7.07 1.10 10.31
C GLU A 128 -6.22 -0.06 9.77
N ILE A 129 -5.16 0.22 9.00
CA ILE A 129 -4.21 -0.79 8.54
C ILE A 129 -3.49 -1.48 9.72
N ILE A 130 -2.99 -0.72 10.70
CA ILE A 130 -2.35 -1.31 11.90
C ILE A 130 -3.35 -2.18 12.68
N ARG A 131 -4.63 -1.81 12.68
CA ARG A 131 -5.71 -2.55 13.34
C ARG A 131 -6.24 -3.75 12.53
N GLY A 132 -5.74 -3.98 11.31
CA GLY A 132 -6.26 -5.03 10.43
C GLY A 132 -7.69 -4.77 9.94
N GLN A 133 -8.15 -3.51 9.93
CA GLN A 133 -9.49 -3.09 9.48
C GLN A 133 -9.40 -2.54 8.05
N TYR A 134 -9.12 -3.44 7.11
CA TYR A 134 -8.77 -3.06 5.74
C TYR A 134 -9.92 -2.44 4.95
N ASP A 135 -11.16 -2.82 5.24
CA ASP A 135 -12.37 -2.18 4.71
C ASP A 135 -12.45 -0.68 5.04
N LYS A 136 -12.16 -0.32 6.29
CA LYS A 136 -12.15 1.07 6.75
C LYS A 136 -10.97 1.84 6.19
N ALA A 137 -9.80 1.19 6.07
CA ALA A 137 -8.65 1.80 5.41
C ALA A 137 -8.99 2.19 3.96
N VAL A 138 -9.58 1.28 3.20
CA VAL A 138 -10.07 1.53 1.83
C VAL A 138 -11.14 2.63 1.81
N GLN A 139 -12.06 2.66 2.78
CA GLN A 139 -13.06 3.72 2.88
C GLN A 139 -12.42 5.11 3.06
N HIS A 140 -11.39 5.23 3.90
CA HIS A 140 -10.67 6.49 4.10
C HIS A 140 -9.83 6.89 2.87
N LEU A 141 -9.20 5.92 2.19
CA LEU A 141 -8.51 6.15 0.91
C LEU A 141 -9.47 6.72 -0.13
N ARG A 142 -10.60 6.03 -0.37
CA ARG A 142 -11.64 6.47 -1.32
C ARG A 142 -12.21 7.85 -0.96
N SER A 143 -12.43 8.11 0.32
CA SER A 143 -13.00 9.39 0.77
C SER A 143 -12.02 10.54 0.60
N GLY A 144 -10.75 10.36 0.96
CA GLY A 144 -9.71 11.38 0.77
C GLY A 144 -9.40 11.62 -0.70
N ALA A 145 -9.35 10.57 -1.52
CA ALA A 145 -9.10 10.71 -2.94
C ALA A 145 -10.24 11.42 -3.70
N LYS A 146 -11.50 11.27 -3.26
CA LYS A 146 -12.61 12.08 -3.78
C LYS A 146 -12.44 13.58 -3.51
N VAL A 147 -11.83 13.95 -2.38
CA VAL A 147 -11.51 15.36 -2.08
C VAL A 147 -10.39 15.85 -3.02
N LEU A 148 -9.38 15.03 -3.30
CA LEU A 148 -8.33 15.36 -4.27
C LEU A 148 -8.88 15.52 -5.70
N ASP A 149 -9.75 14.63 -6.16
CA ASP A 149 -10.42 14.78 -7.45
C ASP A 149 -11.29 16.05 -7.49
N SER A 150 -12.04 16.35 -6.42
CA SER A 150 -12.81 17.59 -6.34
C SER A 150 -11.92 18.84 -6.45
N LEU A 151 -10.74 18.83 -5.82
CA LEU A 151 -9.73 19.88 -5.94
C LEU A 151 -9.23 20.02 -7.38
N HIS A 152 -8.92 18.89 -8.04
CA HIS A 152 -8.52 18.85 -9.44
C HIS A 152 -9.60 19.46 -10.35
N GLN A 153 -10.84 19.00 -10.24
CA GLN A 153 -11.97 19.51 -11.04
C GLN A 153 -12.21 21.01 -10.81
N ALA A 154 -12.13 21.48 -9.56
CA ALA A 154 -12.27 22.90 -9.23
C ALA A 154 -11.15 23.75 -9.87
N ALA A 155 -9.90 23.27 -9.86
CA ALA A 155 -8.79 23.95 -10.50
C ALA A 155 -8.97 24.05 -12.03
N LEU A 156 -9.43 22.98 -12.68
CA LEU A 156 -9.75 23.01 -14.11
C LEU A 156 -10.91 23.96 -14.43
N ALA A 157 -11.98 23.93 -13.63
CA ALA A 157 -13.13 24.81 -13.79
C ALA A 157 -12.73 26.28 -13.61
N TYR A 158 -11.90 26.58 -12.61
CA TYR A 158 -11.40 27.93 -12.36
C TYR A 158 -10.61 28.46 -13.57
N ARG A 159 -9.73 27.65 -14.17
CA ARG A 159 -8.99 28.03 -15.39
C ARG A 159 -9.91 28.32 -16.59
N ARG A 160 -11.04 27.61 -16.71
CA ARG A 160 -11.98 27.77 -17.82
C ARG A 160 -12.85 29.03 -17.67
N ASN A 161 -13.45 29.24 -16.50
CA ASN A 161 -14.30 30.41 -16.24
C ASN A 161 -14.47 30.67 -14.72
N PRO A 162 -13.62 31.52 -14.10
CA PRO A 162 -13.69 31.81 -12.67
C PRO A 162 -15.04 32.37 -12.20
N ALA A 163 -15.76 33.08 -13.07
CA ALA A 163 -17.00 33.75 -12.73
C ALA A 163 -18.18 32.78 -12.53
N SER A 164 -18.13 31.58 -13.11
CA SER A 164 -19.20 30.59 -13.01
C SER A 164 -19.09 29.65 -11.80
N LEU A 165 -17.99 29.69 -11.04
CA LEU A 165 -17.78 28.78 -9.91
C LEU A 165 -18.63 29.16 -8.69
N SER A 166 -19.10 28.13 -7.98
CA SER A 166 -19.71 28.28 -6.66
C SER A 166 -18.68 28.83 -5.65
N ALA A 167 -19.15 29.34 -4.50
CA ALA A 167 -18.25 29.76 -3.43
C ALA A 167 -17.39 28.59 -2.91
N TYR A 168 -17.97 27.39 -2.86
CA TYR A 168 -17.29 26.16 -2.46
C TYR A 168 -16.14 25.82 -3.42
N ASP A 169 -16.41 25.78 -4.73
CA ASP A 169 -15.40 25.44 -5.74
C ASP A 169 -14.29 26.48 -5.82
N LYS A 170 -14.60 27.75 -5.52
CA LYS A 170 -13.57 28.80 -5.41
C LYS A 170 -12.60 28.53 -4.26
N CYS A 171 -13.09 28.11 -3.10
CA CYS A 171 -12.21 27.74 -1.98
C CYS A 171 -11.36 26.51 -2.30
N LEU A 172 -11.91 25.52 -3.02
CA LEU A 172 -11.14 24.38 -3.52
C LEU A 172 -10.03 24.84 -4.48
N ALA A 173 -10.36 25.65 -5.49
CA ALA A 173 -9.39 26.17 -6.44
C ALA A 173 -8.30 27.03 -5.77
N GLU A 174 -8.68 27.87 -4.80
CA GLU A 174 -7.74 28.64 -3.97
C GLU A 174 -6.79 27.74 -3.18
N THR A 175 -7.29 26.61 -2.67
CA THR A 175 -6.46 25.62 -1.97
C THR A 175 -5.42 25.03 -2.91
N VAL A 176 -5.81 24.68 -4.14
CA VAL A 176 -4.88 24.18 -5.16
C VAL A 176 -3.83 25.23 -5.50
N GLU A 177 -4.24 26.46 -5.77
CA GLU A 177 -3.33 27.56 -6.14
C GLU A 177 -2.30 27.85 -5.05
N ASN A 178 -2.74 27.92 -3.79
CA ASN A 178 -1.87 28.33 -2.68
C ASN A 178 -1.06 27.19 -2.05
N HIS A 179 -1.47 25.93 -2.25
CA HIS A 179 -0.91 24.78 -1.54
C HIS A 179 -0.59 23.59 -2.46
N PHE A 180 -0.40 23.81 -3.76
CA PHE A 180 -0.15 22.76 -4.75
C PHE A 180 0.94 21.76 -4.34
N ILE A 181 2.11 22.25 -3.90
CA ILE A 181 3.25 21.39 -3.51
C ILE A 181 2.87 20.44 -2.38
N GLN A 182 2.19 20.94 -1.35
CA GLN A 182 1.75 20.09 -0.24
C GLN A 182 0.66 19.11 -0.69
N LEU A 183 -0.22 19.51 -1.60
CA LEU A 183 -1.21 18.60 -2.19
C LEU A 183 -0.54 17.51 -3.02
N CYS A 184 0.59 17.78 -3.70
CA CYS A 184 1.40 16.77 -4.36
C CYS A 184 1.95 15.75 -3.35
N ASP A 185 2.53 16.23 -2.24
CA ASP A 185 3.06 15.32 -1.20
C ASP A 185 1.94 14.45 -0.59
N ILE A 186 0.76 15.03 -0.35
CA ILE A 186 -0.43 14.31 0.15
C ILE A 186 -0.92 13.30 -0.89
N ALA A 187 -1.07 13.71 -2.14
CA ALA A 187 -1.53 12.84 -3.23
C ALA A 187 -0.58 11.67 -3.48
N GLY A 188 0.74 11.88 -3.37
CA GLY A 188 1.72 10.81 -3.43
C GLY A 188 1.52 9.74 -2.35
N MET A 189 1.15 10.13 -1.12
CA MET A 189 0.80 9.15 -0.08
C MET A 189 -0.49 8.38 -0.39
N PHE A 190 -1.53 9.06 -0.91
CA PHE A 190 -2.76 8.40 -1.34
C PHE A 190 -2.51 7.43 -2.50
N SER A 191 -1.68 7.81 -3.47
CA SER A 191 -1.33 6.97 -4.61
C SER A 191 -0.55 5.72 -4.17
N CYS A 192 0.49 5.89 -3.34
CA CYS A 192 1.27 4.76 -2.81
C CYS A 192 0.40 3.76 -2.02
N MET A 193 -0.36 4.23 -1.02
CA MET A 193 -1.23 3.35 -0.22
C MET A 193 -2.41 2.80 -1.04
N GLY A 194 -2.88 3.56 -2.02
CA GLY A 194 -3.96 3.18 -2.92
C GLY A 194 -3.56 2.08 -3.90
N MET A 195 -2.35 2.15 -4.44
CA MET A 195 -1.76 1.12 -5.31
C MET A 195 -1.64 -0.21 -4.58
N ASP A 196 -1.04 -0.22 -3.38
CA ASP A 196 -0.89 -1.42 -2.56
C ASP A 196 -2.24 -2.05 -2.19
N ALA A 197 -3.23 -1.20 -1.89
CA ALA A 197 -4.60 -1.63 -1.62
C ALA A 197 -5.26 -2.24 -2.87
N SER A 198 -5.12 -1.58 -4.02
CA SER A 198 -5.72 -2.04 -5.28
C SER A 198 -5.13 -3.37 -5.73
N MET A 199 -3.82 -3.59 -5.52
CA MET A 199 -3.17 -4.86 -5.79
C MET A 199 -3.69 -6.00 -4.89
N LEU A 200 -3.96 -5.72 -3.61
CA LEU A 200 -4.44 -6.74 -2.67
C LEU A 200 -5.90 -7.13 -2.94
N ILE A 201 -6.76 -6.15 -3.24
CA ILE A 201 -8.20 -6.38 -3.40
C ILE A 201 -8.61 -6.65 -4.85
N GLU A 202 -7.68 -6.43 -5.80
CA GLU A 202 -7.89 -6.55 -7.25
C GLU A 202 -9.03 -5.64 -7.74
N GLU A 203 -9.12 -4.42 -7.20
CA GLU A 203 -10.10 -3.38 -7.55
C GLU A 203 -9.46 -1.99 -7.39
N ASP A 204 -9.79 -1.05 -8.26
CA ASP A 204 -9.33 0.34 -8.14
C ASP A 204 -9.82 1.00 -6.83
N VAL A 205 -8.87 1.41 -5.99
CA VAL A 205 -9.16 2.10 -4.71
C VAL A 205 -9.05 3.61 -4.84
N VAL A 206 -8.05 4.10 -5.57
CA VAL A 206 -7.73 5.52 -5.71
C VAL A 206 -7.78 5.88 -7.20
N PRO A 207 -8.50 6.97 -7.59
CA PRO A 207 -8.53 7.44 -8.98
C PRO A 207 -7.16 7.96 -9.44
N ASP A 208 -7.04 8.24 -10.74
CA ASP A 208 -5.88 8.92 -11.31
C ASP A 208 -5.60 10.26 -10.58
N LEU A 209 -4.40 10.35 -9.98
CA LEU A 209 -3.90 11.54 -9.28
C LEU A 209 -2.74 12.21 -10.02
N SER A 210 -2.54 11.92 -11.31
CA SER A 210 -1.49 12.46 -12.18
C SER A 210 -1.43 14.00 -12.16
N PHE A 211 -2.56 14.67 -11.95
CA PHE A 211 -2.61 16.14 -11.78
C PHE A 211 -1.74 16.65 -10.63
N PHE A 212 -1.53 15.85 -9.59
CA PHE A 212 -0.73 16.18 -8.40
C PHE A 212 0.67 15.55 -8.45
N VAL A 213 1.09 14.99 -9.58
CA VAL A 213 2.46 14.55 -9.79
C VAL A 213 3.31 15.77 -10.14
N GLN A 214 4.42 15.94 -9.46
CA GLN A 214 5.38 16.99 -9.82
C GLN A 214 6.16 16.53 -11.04
N ASP A 215 6.09 17.29 -12.14
CA ASP A 215 7.01 17.15 -13.27
C ASP A 215 8.43 17.42 -12.78
N GLU A 216 9.13 16.37 -12.40
CA GLU A 216 10.58 16.41 -12.30
C GLU A 216 11.14 16.34 -13.73
N GLU A 217 10.99 17.41 -14.51
CA GLU A 217 11.79 17.68 -15.72
C GLU A 217 13.25 17.89 -15.28
N LYS A 218 13.89 16.79 -14.92
CA LYS A 218 15.31 16.69 -14.63
C LYS A 218 15.83 15.69 -15.64
N ASP A 219 16.79 16.16 -16.42
CA ASP A 219 17.63 15.36 -17.32
C ASP A 219 17.65 13.87 -16.93
N GLN A 220 16.88 13.06 -17.65
CA GLN A 220 16.71 11.63 -17.38
C GLN A 220 18.02 10.84 -17.55
N THR A 221 19.10 11.50 -17.99
CA THR A 221 20.43 10.90 -18.12
C THR A 221 21.26 10.99 -16.85
N ARG A 222 20.84 11.78 -15.84
CA ARG A 222 21.61 11.96 -14.60
C ARG A 222 21.29 10.87 -13.55
N PRO A 223 22.28 10.45 -12.74
CA PRO A 223 22.04 9.61 -11.57
C PRO A 223 21.09 10.28 -10.57
N PHE A 224 20.40 9.48 -9.75
CA PHE A 224 19.64 10.01 -8.63
C PHE A 224 20.53 10.76 -7.63
N THR A 225 19.98 11.75 -6.92
CA THR A 225 20.71 12.55 -5.93
C THR A 225 20.54 12.03 -4.50
N SER A 226 19.56 11.15 -4.28
CA SER A 226 19.29 10.54 -2.97
C SER A 226 18.48 9.25 -3.13
N VAL A 227 18.51 8.39 -2.11
CA VAL A 227 17.69 7.17 -2.06
C VAL A 227 16.19 7.49 -2.10
N ALA A 228 15.77 8.56 -1.43
CA ALA A 228 14.38 9.04 -1.47
C ALA A 228 13.92 9.44 -2.88
N GLU A 229 14.80 10.04 -3.70
CA GLU A 229 14.50 10.35 -5.11
C GLU A 229 14.35 9.08 -5.93
N ALA A 230 15.28 8.12 -5.77
CA ALA A 230 15.20 6.82 -6.45
C ALA A 230 13.90 6.08 -6.12
N ARG A 231 13.53 6.01 -4.84
CA ARG A 231 12.26 5.40 -4.40
C ARG A 231 11.03 6.10 -4.95
N TYR A 232 10.99 7.43 -4.88
CA TYR A 232 9.86 8.19 -5.41
C TYR A 232 9.67 7.94 -6.91
N GLN A 233 10.77 7.95 -7.67
CA GLN A 233 10.74 7.74 -9.11
C GLN A 233 10.37 6.30 -9.47
N LEU A 234 10.77 5.30 -8.69
CA LEU A 234 10.31 3.92 -8.87
C LEU A 234 8.80 3.84 -8.64
N HIS A 235 8.29 4.45 -7.57
CA HIS A 235 6.86 4.48 -7.29
C HIS A 235 6.03 5.06 -8.44
N LEU A 236 6.51 6.13 -9.10
CA LEU A 236 5.83 6.68 -10.28
C LEU A 236 5.73 5.65 -11.42
N VAL A 237 6.80 4.86 -11.64
CA VAL A 237 6.80 3.78 -12.63
C VAL A 237 5.84 2.65 -12.22
N GLU A 238 5.79 2.29 -10.94
CA GLU A 238 4.88 1.27 -10.40
C GLU A 238 3.42 1.65 -10.57
N VAL A 239 3.08 2.93 -10.38
CA VAL A 239 1.74 3.46 -10.66
C VAL A 239 1.39 3.28 -12.14
N MET A 240 2.32 3.56 -13.07
CA MET A 240 2.09 3.34 -14.50
C MET A 240 1.83 1.86 -14.81
N PHE A 241 2.55 0.93 -14.19
CA PHE A 241 2.26 -0.51 -14.34
C PHE A 241 0.88 -0.88 -13.81
N SER A 242 0.51 -0.35 -12.64
CA SER A 242 -0.81 -0.57 -12.05
C SER A 242 -1.94 -0.06 -12.95
N GLU A 243 -1.77 1.14 -13.55
CA GLU A 243 -2.75 1.72 -14.47
C GLU A 243 -2.82 0.97 -15.80
N ALA A 244 -1.69 0.44 -16.28
CA ALA A 244 -1.60 -0.37 -17.50
C ALA A 244 -2.09 -1.82 -17.30
N PHE A 245 -2.37 -2.24 -16.07
CA PHE A 245 -2.95 -3.54 -15.77
C PHE A 245 -4.38 -3.63 -16.32
N ASP A 246 -4.75 -4.81 -16.84
CA ASP A 246 -6.00 -5.06 -17.54
C ASP A 246 -6.66 -6.29 -16.90
N GLU A 247 -7.95 -6.27 -16.56
CA GLU A 247 -8.64 -7.43 -15.97
C GLU A 247 -8.62 -8.68 -16.87
N SER A 248 -8.46 -8.49 -18.20
CA SER A 248 -8.28 -9.61 -19.13
C SER A 248 -6.98 -10.39 -18.89
N TRP A 249 -6.05 -9.84 -18.12
CA TRP A 249 -4.76 -10.43 -17.78
C TRP A 249 -4.85 -11.62 -16.82
N VAL A 250 -5.89 -11.66 -16.01
CA VAL A 250 -6.20 -12.81 -15.15
C VAL A 250 -6.93 -13.90 -15.95
N SER A 251 -7.46 -13.62 -17.14
CA SER A 251 -8.24 -14.59 -17.93
C SER A 251 -7.35 -15.53 -18.76
N CYS A 252 -6.54 -16.36 -18.12
CA CYS A 252 -5.63 -17.30 -18.80
C CYS A 252 -6.31 -18.55 -19.38
N SER A 253 -7.59 -18.52 -19.77
CA SER A 253 -8.18 -19.64 -20.54
C SER A 253 -9.23 -19.23 -21.56
N GLU A 254 -9.08 -19.77 -22.78
CA GLU A 254 -10.13 -19.84 -23.78
C GLU A 254 -11.36 -20.55 -23.18
N GLY A 255 -12.43 -19.79 -22.91
CA GLY A 255 -13.77 -20.35 -22.75
C GLY A 255 -14.42 -20.32 -21.36
N SER A 256 -13.81 -19.71 -20.34
CA SER A 256 -14.48 -19.53 -19.04
C SER A 256 -14.75 -18.06 -18.75
N THR A 257 -16.00 -17.63 -18.95
CA THR A 257 -16.47 -16.30 -18.53
C THR A 257 -16.41 -16.17 -17.01
N CYS A 258 -15.63 -15.20 -16.54
CA CYS A 258 -15.69 -14.72 -15.16
C CYS A 258 -17.14 -14.31 -14.84
N ARG A 259 -17.75 -14.89 -13.80
CA ARG A 259 -19.18 -14.67 -13.46
C ARG A 259 -19.47 -13.29 -12.87
N SER A 260 -18.45 -12.45 -12.71
CA SER A 260 -18.56 -11.13 -12.08
C SER A 260 -18.68 -9.98 -13.07
N CYS A 261 -18.50 -10.22 -14.38
CA CYS A 261 -18.73 -9.18 -15.39
C CYS A 261 -20.24 -9.08 -15.73
N PRO A 262 -20.83 -7.88 -15.77
CA PRO A 262 -22.18 -7.69 -16.29
C PRO A 262 -22.21 -8.08 -17.77
N SER A 263 -23.09 -9.02 -18.13
CA SER A 263 -23.23 -9.51 -19.50
C SER A 263 -23.52 -8.36 -20.48
N PRO A 264 -22.84 -8.25 -21.63
CA PRO A 264 -23.28 -7.37 -22.70
C PRO A 264 -24.62 -7.87 -23.26
N PRO A 265 -25.49 -6.99 -23.77
CA PRO A 265 -26.78 -7.39 -24.31
C PRO A 265 -26.59 -8.32 -25.52
N GLU A 266 -27.20 -9.51 -25.43
CA GLU A 266 -27.19 -10.53 -26.47
C GLU A 266 -27.68 -9.96 -27.81
N ASN A 267 -26.80 -9.86 -28.80
CA ASN A 267 -27.15 -9.94 -30.22
C ASN A 267 -25.91 -10.18 -31.09
N GLY A 268 -25.88 -11.33 -31.77
CA GLY A 268 -25.05 -11.53 -32.97
C GLY A 268 -24.05 -12.69 -32.89
N LYS A 269 -24.27 -13.70 -33.73
CA LYS A 269 -23.37 -14.83 -34.01
C LYS A 269 -22.11 -14.36 -34.73
N ASP A 270 -20.95 -14.96 -34.41
CA ASP A 270 -20.06 -15.68 -35.35
C ASP A 270 -18.83 -16.28 -34.61
N SER A 271 -18.40 -17.46 -35.05
CA SER A 271 -17.28 -18.29 -34.53
C SER A 271 -15.92 -17.92 -35.20
N PRO A 272 -14.84 -18.73 -35.06
CA PRO A 272 -14.05 -19.09 -33.89
C PRO A 272 -12.57 -18.65 -34.02
N GLY A 273 -11.87 -18.52 -32.88
CA GLY A 273 -10.42 -18.34 -32.82
C GLY A 273 -9.99 -16.89 -32.64
N SER A 274 -9.95 -16.43 -31.38
CA SER A 274 -9.21 -15.23 -31.03
C SER A 274 -8.30 -15.56 -29.86
N THR A 275 -7.01 -15.67 -30.16
CA THR A 275 -5.93 -15.44 -29.22
C THR A 275 -6.30 -14.23 -28.39
N THR A 276 -6.39 -14.36 -27.06
CA THR A 276 -6.73 -13.28 -26.13
C THR A 276 -5.58 -12.27 -26.08
N SER A 277 -5.52 -11.45 -27.13
CA SER A 277 -4.65 -10.28 -27.24
C SER A 277 -5.20 -9.20 -26.33
N ARG A 278 -4.33 -8.64 -25.49
CA ARG A 278 -4.51 -7.39 -24.76
C ARG A 278 -5.14 -6.31 -25.66
N SER A 279 -5.95 -5.41 -25.10
CA SER A 279 -6.36 -4.24 -25.88
C SER A 279 -5.11 -3.48 -26.32
N SER A 280 -5.03 -3.07 -27.59
CA SER A 280 -3.82 -2.43 -28.15
C SER A 280 -3.37 -1.21 -27.34
N THR A 281 -4.31 -0.55 -26.65
CA THR A 281 -4.06 0.60 -25.78
C THR A 281 -3.36 0.19 -24.47
N LYS A 282 -3.85 -0.83 -23.77
CA LYS A 282 -3.25 -1.30 -22.50
C LYS A 282 -1.85 -1.88 -22.70
N GLN A 283 -1.60 -2.54 -23.83
CA GLN A 283 -0.24 -2.95 -24.18
C GLN A 283 0.70 -1.75 -24.36
N ALA A 284 0.25 -0.71 -25.05
CA ALA A 284 1.07 0.49 -25.27
C ALA A 284 1.37 1.25 -23.96
N GLU A 285 0.41 1.28 -23.02
CA GLU A 285 0.60 1.84 -21.68
C GLU A 285 1.67 1.05 -20.90
N TRP A 286 1.64 -0.29 -20.99
CA TRP A 286 2.64 -1.14 -20.35
C TRP A 286 4.02 -1.02 -20.96
N ASP A 287 4.12 -0.98 -22.30
CA ASP A 287 5.38 -0.77 -23.00
C ASP A 287 6.02 0.58 -22.61
N LEU A 288 5.19 1.59 -22.36
CA LEU A 288 5.64 2.89 -21.85
C LEU A 288 6.14 2.78 -20.40
N ALA A 289 5.43 2.08 -19.52
CA ALA A 289 5.85 1.83 -18.15
C ALA A 289 7.18 1.05 -18.10
N ASP A 290 7.33 -0.01 -18.88
CA ASP A 290 8.57 -0.80 -19.00
C ASP A 290 9.74 0.03 -19.54
N LYS A 291 9.47 0.94 -20.48
CA LYS A 291 10.49 1.90 -20.93
C LYS A 291 10.98 2.79 -19.78
N HIS A 292 10.07 3.36 -19.00
CA HIS A 292 10.44 4.19 -17.86
C HIS A 292 11.11 3.39 -16.73
N PHE A 293 10.72 2.14 -16.53
CA PHE A 293 11.41 1.22 -15.63
C PHE A 293 12.86 0.98 -16.03
N LYS A 294 13.12 0.72 -17.32
CA LYS A 294 14.49 0.56 -17.85
C LYS A 294 15.33 1.82 -17.69
N GLU A 295 14.74 3.00 -17.94
CA GLU A 295 15.38 4.30 -17.68
C GLU A 295 15.71 4.47 -16.19
N TRP A 296 14.79 4.07 -15.30
CA TRP A 296 15.01 4.08 -13.86
C TRP A 296 16.17 3.15 -13.46
N CYS A 297 16.25 1.92 -13.99
CA CYS A 297 17.33 0.98 -13.70
C CYS A 297 18.71 1.56 -14.05
N VAL A 298 18.85 2.15 -15.23
CA VAL A 298 20.12 2.78 -15.67
C VAL A 298 20.53 3.92 -14.73
N ARG A 299 19.57 4.75 -14.30
CA ARG A 299 19.84 5.84 -13.34
C ARG A 299 20.18 5.31 -11.95
N PHE A 300 19.58 4.19 -11.55
CA PHE A 300 19.80 3.55 -10.26
C PHE A 300 21.19 2.92 -10.18
N ASP A 301 21.62 2.21 -11.23
CA ASP A 301 22.98 1.66 -11.32
C ASP A 301 24.03 2.78 -11.21
N ALA A 302 23.86 3.86 -12.00
CA ALA A 302 24.77 5.01 -11.96
C ALA A 302 24.76 5.73 -10.60
N PHE A 303 23.63 5.71 -9.88
CA PHE A 303 23.54 6.23 -8.52
C PHE A 303 24.29 5.34 -7.52
N GLN A 304 24.12 4.02 -7.62
CA GLN A 304 24.80 3.04 -6.77
C GLN A 304 26.33 3.10 -6.94
N GLU A 305 26.82 3.28 -8.16
CA GLU A 305 28.25 3.49 -8.44
C GLU A 305 28.82 4.76 -7.77
N GLY A 306 27.99 5.78 -7.59
CA GLY A 306 28.34 7.06 -6.98
C GLY A 306 28.17 7.13 -5.46
N LEU A 307 27.74 6.05 -4.80
CA LEU A 307 27.49 6.05 -3.36
C LEU A 307 28.79 6.21 -2.55
N PRO A 308 28.75 6.95 -1.43
CA PRO A 308 29.90 7.06 -0.54
C PRO A 308 30.19 5.72 0.16
N GLU A 309 31.44 5.51 0.60
CA GLU A 309 31.82 4.30 1.36
C GLU A 309 30.96 4.09 2.63
N ARG A 310 30.53 5.19 3.26
CA ARG A 310 29.68 5.17 4.44
C ARG A 310 28.30 5.73 4.11
N ILE A 311 27.33 4.83 4.06
CA ILE A 311 25.91 5.11 3.83
C ILE A 311 25.18 5.09 5.17
N ASP A 312 24.17 5.95 5.31
CA ASP A 312 23.26 5.92 6.47
C ASP A 312 22.58 4.53 6.57
N PRO A 313 22.41 3.97 7.78
CA PRO A 313 21.75 2.67 7.93
C PRO A 313 20.35 2.61 7.32
N ALA A 314 19.54 3.68 7.43
CA ALA A 314 18.21 3.71 6.82
C ALA A 314 18.29 3.67 5.29
N ASP A 315 19.20 4.45 4.71
CA ASP A 315 19.45 4.46 3.27
C ASP A 315 19.97 3.11 2.76
N ARG A 316 20.78 2.41 3.56
CA ARG A 316 21.25 1.05 3.22
C ARG A 316 20.11 0.05 3.17
N GLU A 317 19.21 0.07 4.15
CA GLU A 317 18.05 -0.84 4.17
C GLU A 317 17.09 -0.53 3.02
N GLU A 318 16.89 0.76 2.71
CA GLU A 318 16.06 1.19 1.60
C GLU A 318 16.67 0.80 0.24
N LEU A 319 17.99 0.88 0.08
CA LEU A 319 18.68 0.40 -1.12
C LEU A 319 18.46 -1.10 -1.36
N LYS A 320 18.49 -1.93 -0.30
CA LYS A 320 18.16 -3.35 -0.42
C LYS A 320 16.74 -3.58 -0.89
N ALA A 321 15.78 -2.79 -0.36
CA ALA A 321 14.40 -2.86 -0.79
C ALA A 321 14.24 -2.43 -2.26
N LEU A 322 14.94 -1.38 -2.71
CA LEU A 322 14.94 -0.96 -4.11
C LEU A 322 15.57 -2.00 -5.05
N ASP A 323 16.67 -2.63 -4.64
CA ASP A 323 17.26 -3.74 -5.39
C ASP A 323 16.29 -4.92 -5.51
N PHE A 324 15.57 -5.24 -4.43
CA PHE A 324 14.53 -6.26 -4.44
C PHE A 324 13.37 -5.90 -5.38
N SER A 325 12.83 -4.69 -5.28
CA SER A 325 11.73 -4.25 -6.15
C SER A 325 12.15 -4.21 -7.61
N ARG A 326 13.39 -3.77 -7.92
CA ARG A 326 13.97 -3.88 -9.26
C ARG A 326 13.93 -5.32 -9.78
N LYS A 327 14.47 -6.27 -9.02
CA LYS A 327 14.51 -7.67 -9.44
C LYS A 327 13.11 -8.25 -9.62
N SER A 328 12.18 -7.90 -8.74
CA SER A 328 10.77 -8.31 -8.83
C SER A 328 10.13 -7.84 -10.14
N TRP A 329 10.28 -6.55 -10.47
CA TRP A 329 9.75 -6.00 -11.72
C TRP A 329 10.46 -6.52 -12.98
N GLU A 330 11.77 -6.78 -12.94
CA GLU A 330 12.48 -7.45 -14.04
C GLU A 330 11.88 -8.83 -14.34
N ILE A 331 11.51 -9.58 -13.30
CA ILE A 331 10.83 -10.88 -13.43
C ILE A 331 9.41 -10.66 -13.95
N PHE A 332 8.63 -9.74 -13.40
CA PHE A 332 7.25 -9.53 -13.85
C PHE A 332 7.19 -9.09 -15.31
N ASN A 333 8.09 -8.20 -15.73
CA ASN A 333 8.17 -7.69 -17.10
C ASN A 333 8.77 -8.68 -18.10
N SER A 334 9.37 -9.80 -17.63
CA SER A 334 9.84 -10.86 -18.53
C SER A 334 8.71 -11.79 -19.02
N HIS A 335 7.48 -11.57 -18.56
CA HIS A 335 6.33 -12.41 -18.88
C HIS A 335 5.24 -11.59 -19.58
N ASP A 336 4.56 -12.23 -20.53
CA ASP A 336 3.37 -11.63 -21.15
C ASP A 336 2.20 -11.66 -20.16
N THR A 337 2.11 -12.70 -19.32
CA THR A 337 1.10 -12.83 -18.27
C THR A 337 1.60 -13.35 -16.93
N PRO A 338 0.90 -13.03 -15.80
CA PRO A 338 1.18 -13.63 -14.50
C PRO A 338 1.28 -15.16 -14.58
N CYS A 339 0.37 -15.78 -15.32
CA CYS A 339 0.31 -17.23 -15.51
C CYS A 339 1.54 -17.82 -16.21
N ASP A 340 2.31 -17.02 -16.95
CA ASP A 340 3.53 -17.48 -17.62
C ASP A 340 4.70 -17.63 -16.65
N MET A 341 4.58 -17.16 -15.40
CA MET A 341 5.60 -17.32 -14.36
C MET A 341 5.95 -18.78 -14.07
N LYS A 342 5.04 -19.72 -14.29
CA LYS A 342 5.33 -21.17 -14.22
C LYS A 342 6.42 -21.62 -15.20
N HIS A 343 6.74 -20.79 -16.19
CA HIS A 343 7.80 -21.03 -17.18
C HIS A 343 9.08 -20.24 -16.90
N SER A 344 9.13 -19.49 -15.79
CA SER A 344 10.32 -18.77 -15.34
C SER A 344 11.52 -19.69 -15.08
N ASP A 345 12.71 -19.13 -15.22
CA ASP A 345 13.94 -19.77 -14.73
C ASP A 345 13.92 -19.86 -13.19
N MET A 346 14.00 -21.09 -12.66
CA MET A 346 13.96 -21.32 -11.22
C MET A 346 15.14 -20.71 -10.47
N GLY A 347 16.29 -20.52 -11.11
CA GLY A 347 17.44 -19.83 -10.52
C GLY A 347 17.13 -18.37 -10.26
N VAL A 348 16.48 -17.69 -11.21
CA VAL A 348 16.04 -16.30 -11.07
C VAL A 348 15.00 -16.13 -9.97
N LEU A 349 14.02 -17.05 -9.88
CA LEU A 349 13.02 -17.01 -8.81
C LEU A 349 13.65 -17.28 -7.43
N ASN A 350 14.57 -18.24 -7.33
CA ASN A 350 15.29 -18.51 -6.08
C ASN A 350 16.15 -17.32 -5.65
N GLU A 351 16.79 -16.62 -6.59
CA GLU A 351 17.57 -15.41 -6.31
C GLU A 351 16.69 -14.31 -5.69
N LEU A 352 15.47 -14.10 -6.21
CA LEU A 352 14.53 -13.14 -5.61
C LEU A 352 14.15 -13.54 -4.17
N VAL A 353 13.93 -14.83 -3.91
CA VAL A 353 13.66 -15.34 -2.55
C VAL A 353 14.89 -15.20 -1.65
N ASP A 354 16.10 -15.42 -2.16
CA ASP A 354 17.36 -15.19 -1.43
C ASP A 354 17.47 -13.72 -0.97
N MET A 355 17.10 -12.78 -1.85
CA MET A 355 17.08 -11.35 -1.53
C MET A 355 16.04 -11.03 -0.44
N ALA A 356 14.84 -11.61 -0.51
CA ALA A 356 13.84 -11.46 0.55
C ALA A 356 14.36 -12.00 1.89
N GLU A 357 15.00 -13.16 1.88
CA GLU A 357 15.60 -13.76 3.08
C GLU A 357 16.75 -12.91 3.65
N ASP A 358 17.58 -12.26 2.83
CA ASP A 358 18.60 -11.32 3.30
C ASP A 358 17.98 -10.07 3.96
N ILE A 359 16.89 -9.53 3.41
CA ILE A 359 16.15 -8.42 4.03
C ILE A 359 15.58 -8.83 5.40
N ILE A 360 15.15 -10.09 5.54
CA ILE A 360 14.68 -10.64 6.82
C ILE A 360 15.84 -10.78 7.81
N LEU A 361 16.98 -11.31 7.39
CA LEU A 361 18.16 -11.56 8.24
C LEU A 361 18.87 -10.27 8.65
N GLY A 362 18.90 -9.25 7.79
CA GLY A 362 19.54 -7.96 8.03
C GLY A 362 18.96 -7.20 9.24
N LYS A 363 17.68 -7.42 9.55
CA LYS A 363 17.00 -6.87 10.73
C LYS A 363 17.37 -7.63 12.01
N THR A 364 18.64 -7.58 12.40
CA THR A 364 19.19 -8.16 13.65
C THR A 364 18.79 -7.38 14.92
N GLN A 365 17.53 -6.94 15.04
CA GLN A 365 16.96 -6.45 16.30
C GLN A 365 15.53 -6.98 16.53
N GLY A 366 15.48 -8.19 17.09
CA GLY A 366 14.44 -8.60 18.02
C GLY A 366 13.34 -9.47 17.45
N THR A 367 12.76 -10.28 18.32
CA THR A 367 11.49 -11.02 18.16
C THR A 367 10.28 -10.13 17.87
N ARG A 368 10.49 -8.83 17.62
CA ARG A 368 9.43 -7.83 17.50
C ARG A 368 8.91 -7.77 16.06
N PRO A 369 7.60 -7.53 15.89
CA PRO A 369 6.99 -7.36 14.58
C PRO A 369 7.45 -6.07 13.92
N THR A 370 7.41 -6.01 12.60
CA THR A 370 7.70 -4.79 11.84
C THR A 370 6.54 -4.35 11.00
N PHE A 371 6.44 -3.04 10.80
CA PHE A 371 5.49 -2.40 9.90
C PHE A 371 6.28 -1.67 8.81
N SER A 372 5.69 -1.44 7.64
CA SER A 372 6.17 -0.55 6.58
C SER A 372 4.93 0.01 5.87
N LEU A 373 4.96 1.27 5.44
CA LEU A 373 3.86 1.81 4.65
C LEU A 373 3.90 1.34 3.19
N ALA A 374 5.09 1.23 2.61
CA ALA A 374 5.28 0.68 1.28
C ALA A 374 5.24 -0.85 1.31
N ALA A 375 4.61 -1.44 0.29
CA ALA A 375 4.57 -2.88 0.08
C ALA A 375 5.51 -3.30 -1.06
N ASP A 376 6.58 -4.02 -0.69
CA ASP A 376 7.65 -4.45 -1.59
C ASP A 376 7.74 -5.98 -1.58
N VAL A 377 8.07 -6.55 -0.42
CA VAL A 377 8.47 -7.96 -0.28
C VAL A 377 7.26 -8.88 -0.12
N VAL A 378 6.28 -8.50 0.70
CA VAL A 378 5.10 -9.33 0.97
C VAL A 378 4.25 -9.54 -0.29
N PRO A 379 3.91 -8.50 -1.10
CA PRO A 379 3.19 -8.69 -2.34
C PRO A 379 3.98 -9.53 -3.34
N SER A 380 5.28 -9.29 -3.49
CA SER A 380 6.14 -10.00 -4.45
C SER A 380 6.23 -11.50 -4.14
N LEU A 381 6.46 -11.88 -2.88
CA LEU A 381 6.46 -13.29 -2.48
C LEU A 381 5.08 -13.93 -2.64
N SER A 382 4.01 -13.18 -2.36
CA SER A 382 2.63 -13.64 -2.57
C SER A 382 2.37 -13.93 -4.04
N TYR A 383 2.87 -13.08 -4.94
CA TYR A 383 2.74 -13.26 -6.38
C TYR A 383 3.47 -14.52 -6.86
N ILE A 384 4.69 -14.79 -6.37
CA ILE A 384 5.41 -16.04 -6.66
C ILE A 384 4.57 -17.25 -6.20
N CYS A 385 4.05 -17.22 -4.97
CA CYS A 385 3.20 -18.30 -4.45
C CYS A 385 1.95 -18.54 -5.31
N ALA A 386 1.39 -17.49 -5.91
CA ALA A 386 0.20 -17.60 -6.75
C ALA A 386 0.49 -18.23 -8.12
N PHE A 387 1.65 -17.97 -8.72
CA PHE A 387 1.87 -18.24 -10.15
C PHE A 387 3.07 -19.13 -10.52
N CYS A 388 3.99 -19.47 -9.61
CA CYS A 388 5.21 -20.20 -9.99
C CYS A 388 5.03 -21.72 -10.24
N GLU A 389 3.89 -22.31 -9.82
CA GLU A 389 3.57 -23.75 -9.92
C GLU A 389 4.75 -24.67 -9.50
N ASN A 390 5.38 -24.34 -8.36
CA ASN A 390 6.51 -25.11 -7.83
C ASN A 390 6.41 -25.26 -6.32
N ASP A 391 5.93 -26.42 -5.88
CA ASP A 391 5.74 -26.77 -4.48
C ASP A 391 6.90 -26.42 -3.53
N ASP A 392 8.15 -26.66 -3.95
CA ASP A 392 9.31 -26.44 -3.08
C ASP A 392 9.62 -24.94 -2.91
N LEU A 393 9.49 -24.17 -4.00
CA LEU A 393 9.63 -22.72 -3.97
C LEU A 393 8.45 -22.07 -3.23
N GLU A 394 7.22 -22.55 -3.44
CA GLU A 394 6.02 -22.09 -2.72
C GLU A 394 6.21 -22.28 -1.21
N ARG A 395 6.65 -23.47 -0.75
CA ARG A 395 6.97 -23.71 0.67
C ARG A 395 8.04 -22.77 1.20
N ARG A 396 9.08 -22.50 0.42
CA ARG A 396 10.16 -21.59 0.80
C ARG A 396 9.65 -20.15 0.95
N CYS A 397 8.80 -19.68 0.02
CA CYS A 397 8.17 -18.37 0.11
C CYS A 397 7.24 -18.26 1.32
N ILE A 398 6.41 -19.28 1.57
CA ILE A 398 5.54 -19.38 2.76
C ILE A 398 6.37 -19.30 4.04
N ASP A 399 7.49 -20.03 4.12
CA ASP A 399 8.40 -20.00 5.26
C ASP A 399 9.03 -18.61 5.46
N ALA A 400 9.42 -17.93 4.38
CA ALA A 400 9.96 -16.57 4.44
C ALA A 400 8.90 -15.57 4.96
N LEU A 401 7.68 -15.62 4.41
CA LEU A 401 6.52 -14.83 4.86
C LEU A 401 6.19 -15.07 6.35
N ARG A 402 6.28 -16.33 6.80
CA ARG A 402 6.04 -16.69 8.20
C ARG A 402 7.16 -16.22 9.14
N ARG A 403 8.41 -16.13 8.67
CA ARG A 403 9.55 -15.68 9.49
C ARG A 403 9.65 -14.16 9.61
N MET A 404 9.27 -13.41 8.58
CA MET A 404 9.50 -11.96 8.55
C MET A 404 8.69 -11.16 9.58
N LYS A 405 7.53 -11.68 10.03
CA LYS A 405 6.63 -11.03 10.98
C LYS A 405 6.41 -9.55 10.63
N ARG A 406 6.03 -9.30 9.38
CA ARG A 406 6.04 -7.97 8.77
C ARG A 406 4.66 -7.64 8.18
N ARG A 407 4.22 -6.40 8.39
CA ARG A 407 3.07 -5.82 7.70
C ARG A 407 3.54 -4.70 6.78
N GLU A 408 3.11 -4.74 5.54
CA GLU A 408 3.48 -3.85 4.44
C GLU A 408 2.22 -3.21 3.87
N GLY A 409 1.86 -2.02 4.34
CA GLY A 409 0.54 -1.48 4.10
C GLY A 409 -0.53 -2.51 4.52
N MET A 410 -1.44 -2.85 3.61
CA MET A 410 -2.49 -3.86 3.84
C MET A 410 -2.01 -5.31 3.69
N TRP A 411 -0.75 -5.53 3.31
CA TRP A 411 -0.18 -6.86 3.14
C TRP A 411 0.45 -7.38 4.44
N ASP A 412 -0.22 -8.32 5.11
CA ASP A 412 0.30 -8.97 6.31
C ASP A 412 0.96 -10.31 5.98
N SER A 413 2.24 -10.46 6.34
CA SER A 413 3.01 -11.64 5.96
C SER A 413 2.50 -12.94 6.58
N GLN A 414 1.93 -12.90 7.80
CA GLN A 414 1.37 -14.10 8.43
C GLN A 414 0.04 -14.48 7.79
N GLU A 415 -0.80 -13.49 7.49
CA GLU A 415 -2.06 -13.76 6.80
C GLU A 415 -1.81 -14.35 5.41
N MET A 416 -0.84 -13.82 4.65
CA MET A 416 -0.40 -14.39 3.37
C MET A 416 0.15 -15.82 3.54
N ALA A 417 1.04 -16.04 4.50
CA ALA A 417 1.59 -17.37 4.76
C ALA A 417 0.49 -18.39 5.10
N ASN A 418 -0.49 -18.02 5.93
CA ASN A 418 -1.61 -18.88 6.29
C ASN A 418 -2.52 -19.18 5.09
N LEU A 419 -2.77 -18.19 4.24
CA LEU A 419 -3.55 -18.35 3.03
C LEU A 419 -2.86 -19.32 2.06
N TYR A 420 -1.59 -19.10 1.74
CA TYR A 420 -0.86 -19.94 0.77
C TYR A 420 -0.55 -21.34 1.31
N ASP A 421 -0.27 -21.50 2.60
CA ASP A 421 -0.15 -22.82 3.23
C ASP A 421 -1.46 -23.61 3.09
N PHE A 422 -2.61 -22.94 3.30
CA PHE A 422 -3.91 -23.56 3.07
C PHE A 422 -4.12 -23.94 1.60
N ILE A 423 -3.80 -23.04 0.65
CA ILE A 423 -3.93 -23.29 -0.79
C ILE A 423 -3.09 -24.51 -1.18
N LEU A 424 -1.82 -24.57 -0.76
CA LEU A 424 -0.91 -25.66 -1.06
C LEU A 424 -1.42 -27.00 -0.48
N GLN A 425 -1.94 -26.99 0.75
CA GLN A 425 -2.58 -28.16 1.35
C GLN A 425 -3.83 -28.59 0.59
N ALA A 426 -4.69 -27.65 0.18
CA ALA A 426 -5.91 -27.95 -0.56
C ALA A 426 -5.61 -28.56 -1.94
N LYS A 427 -4.56 -28.07 -2.61
CA LYS A 427 -4.01 -28.66 -3.86
C LYS A 427 -3.52 -30.09 -3.61
N SER A 428 -2.70 -30.31 -2.58
CA SER A 428 -2.19 -31.64 -2.20
C SER A 428 -3.31 -32.64 -1.85
N ASP A 429 -4.37 -32.18 -1.17
CA ASP A 429 -5.50 -33.01 -0.75
C ASP A 429 -6.54 -33.25 -1.88
N ASN A 430 -6.31 -32.72 -3.09
CA ASN A 430 -7.27 -32.71 -4.21
C ASN A 430 -8.65 -32.11 -3.83
N THR A 431 -8.66 -31.13 -2.94
CA THR A 431 -9.88 -30.37 -2.54
C THR A 431 -9.95 -29.00 -3.20
N TRP A 432 -8.84 -28.56 -3.82
CA TRP A 432 -8.79 -27.38 -4.67
C TRP A 432 -9.66 -27.56 -5.91
N LYS A 433 -10.34 -26.49 -6.33
CA LYS A 433 -11.17 -26.47 -7.54
C LYS A 433 -10.64 -25.42 -8.50
N ASP A 434 -10.73 -25.70 -9.79
CA ASP A 434 -10.28 -24.78 -10.85
C ASP A 434 -10.96 -23.41 -10.79
N GLU A 435 -12.21 -23.35 -10.30
CA GLU A 435 -12.94 -22.09 -10.08
C GLU A 435 -12.26 -21.14 -9.08
N TYR A 436 -11.39 -21.66 -8.20
CA TYR A 436 -10.68 -20.85 -7.21
C TYR A 436 -9.47 -20.13 -7.79
N ASN A 437 -8.93 -20.56 -8.93
CA ASN A 437 -7.78 -19.90 -9.57
C ASN A 437 -8.08 -18.47 -10.05
N TRP A 438 -9.36 -18.09 -10.10
CA TRP A 438 -9.83 -16.81 -10.63
C TRP A 438 -10.55 -15.96 -9.56
N GLU A 439 -10.37 -16.32 -8.29
CA GLU A 439 -10.91 -15.55 -7.18
C GLU A 439 -9.86 -14.60 -6.64
N SER A 440 -10.28 -13.36 -6.35
CA SER A 440 -9.44 -12.39 -5.66
C SER A 440 -8.91 -12.93 -4.33
N LEU A 441 -7.75 -12.44 -3.88
CA LEU A 441 -7.17 -12.83 -2.58
C LEU A 441 -8.17 -12.75 -1.40
N PRO A 442 -8.98 -11.69 -1.24
CA PRO A 442 -10.00 -11.65 -0.21
C PRO A 442 -11.04 -12.78 -0.35
N ASN A 443 -11.54 -13.02 -1.57
CA ASN A 443 -12.51 -14.10 -1.78
C ASN A 443 -11.92 -15.49 -1.53
N LEU A 444 -10.65 -15.70 -1.90
CA LEU A 444 -9.90 -16.89 -1.56
C LEU A 444 -9.83 -17.07 -0.04
N ALA A 445 -9.45 -16.03 0.71
CA ALA A 445 -9.44 -16.08 2.18
C ALA A 445 -10.82 -16.49 2.75
N ARG A 446 -11.93 -15.95 2.21
CA ARG A 446 -13.30 -16.37 2.57
C ARG A 446 -13.54 -17.86 2.36
N ARG A 447 -13.19 -18.34 1.17
CA ARG A 447 -13.43 -19.73 0.76
C ARG A 447 -12.61 -20.68 1.59
N MET A 448 -11.34 -20.36 1.83
CA MET A 448 -10.44 -21.18 2.64
C MET A 448 -10.91 -21.24 4.10
N ASN A 449 -11.41 -20.13 4.65
CA ASN A 449 -12.04 -20.10 5.97
C ASN A 449 -13.30 -20.98 6.06
N ASN A 450 -14.13 -21.00 5.02
CA ASN A 450 -15.31 -21.88 5.00
C ASN A 450 -14.93 -23.36 4.90
N LEU A 451 -13.89 -23.69 4.12
CA LEU A 451 -13.39 -25.06 4.00
C LEU A 451 -12.78 -25.54 5.33
N SER A 452 -11.99 -24.71 6.02
CA SER A 452 -11.39 -25.06 7.32
C SER A 452 -12.45 -25.37 8.38
N LEU A 453 -13.53 -24.58 8.43
CA LEU A 453 -14.67 -24.80 9.34
C LEU A 453 -15.44 -26.10 9.03
N SER A 454 -15.46 -26.54 7.77
CA SER A 454 -16.12 -27.78 7.36
C SER A 454 -15.30 -29.05 7.67
N SER A 455 -13.96 -28.92 7.70
CA SER A 455 -13.04 -29.99 8.09
C SER A 455 -12.81 -29.96 9.60
N SER A 456 -13.60 -30.71 10.37
CA SER A 456 -13.62 -30.72 11.84
C SER A 456 -12.34 -31.22 12.55
N ASN A 457 -11.16 -31.21 11.89
CA ASN A 457 -9.89 -31.74 12.40
C ASN A 457 -8.67 -30.80 12.23
N ARG A 458 -8.85 -29.54 11.80
CA ARG A 458 -7.71 -28.62 11.59
C ARG A 458 -7.52 -27.66 12.76
N GLU A 459 -6.96 -28.17 13.86
CA GLU A 459 -6.38 -27.33 14.91
C GLU A 459 -5.01 -26.82 14.42
N GLY A 460 -4.87 -25.53 14.08
CA GLY A 460 -3.53 -24.92 14.05
C GLY A 460 -3.26 -23.70 13.18
N SER A 461 -4.01 -23.42 12.10
CA SER A 461 -3.74 -22.24 11.26
C SER A 461 -4.73 -21.10 11.55
N PRO A 462 -4.25 -19.90 11.97
CA PRO A 462 -5.09 -18.73 12.14
C PRO A 462 -5.77 -18.37 10.82
N THR A 463 -7.07 -18.03 10.88
CA THR A 463 -7.81 -17.58 9.69
C THR A 463 -7.38 -16.16 9.32
N PRO A 464 -7.34 -15.78 8.02
CA PRO A 464 -6.89 -14.46 7.60
C PRO A 464 -7.95 -13.38 7.91
N SER A 465 -8.08 -13.02 9.19
CA SER A 465 -9.21 -12.25 9.72
C SER A 465 -9.29 -10.82 9.18
N SER A 466 -8.15 -10.20 8.84
CA SER A 466 -8.13 -8.85 8.29
C SER A 466 -8.59 -8.84 6.84
N MET A 467 -8.15 -9.80 6.01
CA MET A 467 -8.69 -9.97 4.65
C MET A 467 -10.19 -10.25 4.63
N LEU A 468 -10.74 -10.97 5.62
CA LEU A 468 -12.19 -11.18 5.71
C LEU A 468 -12.98 -9.88 5.96
N SER A 469 -12.35 -8.80 6.41
CA SER A 469 -13.03 -7.50 6.54
C SER A 469 -13.39 -6.88 5.18
N LEU A 470 -12.65 -7.21 4.12
CA LEU A 470 -12.79 -6.65 2.77
C LEU A 470 -13.99 -7.20 1.98
N LEU A 471 -14.84 -7.99 2.62
CA LEU A 471 -15.78 -8.93 2.02
C LEU A 471 -17.21 -8.72 2.47
#